data_AF-A0A8K0NSZ6-F1
#
_entry.id   AF-A0A8K0NSZ6-F1
#
_cell.length_a   1.000
_cell.length_b   1.000
_cell.length_c   1.000
_cell.angle_alpha   90.00
_cell.angle_beta   90.00
_cell.angle_gamma   90.00
#
_symmetry.space_group_name_H-M   'P 1'
#
loop_
_entity.id
_entity.type
_entity.pdbx_description
1 polymer ?
#
loop_
_entity_poly.entity_id
_entity_poly.type
_entity_poly.pdbx_seq_one_letter_code
_entity_poly.pdbx_strand_id
1 'polypeptide(L)'
;MAGGQSTLPGASNPFRMGQNVKQTGHLADPAKQPWVEKYRPKTIEDVSSQEHTVAVLKKTLNSTNLPHMLFYGPPGTGKTSTILALARQMFGPDLFRARVLELNASDERGISVVREKIKTFARETPRHVSGAASDGKVYPQPPFKLIILDEADSMTQDAQSALRRIMETYSKITRFCLVCNYVTRIIEPLASRCSKFRFKPLDSSSTMQRVQMIAEAESVKIDDGVIPLILELAGGDLRKAITYMQTGQRLHGAQNPPTPITADSIHEIAGVVPDGVINSLLAAIGIDTESGMIDLAGNRGGKGYDNVQTTVKKIGRQGYSAGQVLQQIHDAIIPSAFIPSIPKSLAAMAMAEADYALCAGADEELQLFETCLRIQAALGKSK
;
A
#
# COMPACT_ATOMS: atom_id res chain seq x y z
N MET A 1 -5.65 -70.26 -45.55
CA MET A 1 -5.27 -68.89 -45.91
C MET A 1 -6.18 -67.93 -45.18
N ALA A 2 -5.58 -66.98 -44.46
CA ALA A 2 -6.11 -65.75 -43.85
C ALA A 2 -7.38 -65.83 -42.96
N GLY A 3 -7.19 -65.61 -41.67
CA GLY A 3 -8.24 -65.39 -40.68
C GLY A 3 -8.88 -64.00 -40.80
N GLY A 4 -10.20 -63.94 -40.61
CA GLY A 4 -10.98 -62.71 -40.54
C GLY A 4 -11.05 -62.20 -39.10
N GLN A 5 -10.42 -61.04 -38.85
CA GLN A 5 -10.63 -60.27 -37.63
C GLN A 5 -11.61 -59.12 -37.89
N SER A 6 -12.54 -59.00 -36.95
CA SER A 6 -13.54 -57.96 -36.77
C SER A 6 -12.96 -56.55 -36.69
N THR A 7 -13.50 -55.60 -37.45
CA THR A 7 -13.42 -54.17 -37.13
C THR A 7 -14.72 -53.46 -37.51
N LEU A 8 -15.21 -52.65 -36.57
CA LEU A 8 -16.49 -51.92 -36.56
C LEU A 8 -16.52 -50.78 -37.61
N PRO A 9 -17.69 -50.41 -38.16
CA PRO A 9 -17.82 -49.30 -39.08
C PRO A 9 -17.75 -47.94 -38.35
N GLY A 10 -16.98 -47.02 -38.94
CA GLY A 10 -16.62 -45.72 -38.39
C GLY A 10 -17.80 -44.76 -38.20
N ALA A 11 -17.93 -44.26 -36.97
CA ALA A 11 -18.74 -43.10 -36.65
C ALA A 11 -17.94 -41.81 -36.94
N SER A 12 -18.52 -40.97 -37.79
CA SER A 12 -18.08 -39.61 -38.10
C SER A 12 -18.03 -38.75 -36.85
N ASN A 13 -16.84 -38.21 -36.51
CA ASN A 13 -16.65 -37.30 -35.39
C ASN A 13 -16.62 -35.85 -35.90
N PRO A 14 -17.64 -35.00 -35.64
CA PRO A 14 -17.67 -33.62 -36.10
C PRO A 14 -17.02 -32.72 -35.03
N PHE A 15 -15.69 -32.74 -34.93
CA PHE A 15 -14.96 -31.80 -34.08
C PHE A 15 -13.93 -31.04 -34.91
N ARG A 16 -14.41 -30.03 -35.64
CA ARG A 16 -13.58 -28.95 -36.16
C ARG A 16 -14.41 -27.68 -36.38
N MET A 17 -14.62 -26.91 -35.31
CA MET A 17 -14.78 -25.46 -35.41
C MET A 17 -14.08 -24.81 -34.23
N GLY A 18 -12.96 -24.15 -34.52
CA GLY A 18 -12.26 -23.31 -33.56
C GLY A 18 -13.13 -22.10 -33.22
N GLN A 19 -13.60 -22.04 -31.99
CA GLN A 19 -14.11 -20.80 -31.41
C GLN A 19 -12.91 -19.95 -31.00
N ASN A 20 -12.71 -18.86 -31.76
CA ASN A 20 -11.90 -17.72 -31.34
C ASN A 20 -12.50 -17.16 -30.04
N VAL A 21 -11.94 -17.54 -28.89
CA VAL A 21 -12.19 -16.85 -27.62
C VAL A 21 -11.53 -15.48 -27.73
N LYS A 22 -12.27 -14.50 -28.22
CA LYS A 22 -11.94 -13.09 -28.00
C LYS A 22 -11.93 -12.88 -26.49
N GLN A 23 -10.76 -12.65 -25.92
CA GLN A 23 -10.61 -12.12 -24.57
C GLN A 23 -11.29 -10.74 -24.53
N THR A 24 -12.57 -10.73 -24.18
CA THR A 24 -13.26 -9.52 -23.78
C THR A 24 -12.71 -9.14 -22.42
N GLY A 25 -11.88 -8.10 -22.37
CA GLY A 25 -11.45 -7.50 -21.11
C GLY A 25 -12.68 -7.25 -20.23
N HIS A 26 -12.60 -7.69 -18.98
CA HIS A 26 -13.60 -7.39 -17.95
C HIS A 26 -13.71 -5.87 -17.82
N LEU A 27 -14.66 -5.25 -18.54
CA LEU A 27 -15.13 -3.92 -18.23
C LEU A 27 -15.95 -4.07 -16.96
N ALA A 28 -15.29 -3.91 -15.82
CA ALA A 28 -15.95 -3.86 -14.52
C ALA A 28 -17.10 -2.84 -14.58
N ASP A 29 -18.26 -3.24 -14.07
CA ASP A 29 -19.41 -2.35 -13.89
C ASP A 29 -18.94 -1.05 -13.22
N PRO A 30 -19.16 0.14 -13.81
CA PRO A 30 -18.70 1.41 -13.25
C PRO A 30 -19.23 1.66 -11.83
N ALA A 31 -20.35 1.04 -11.43
CA ALA A 31 -20.86 1.08 -10.06
C ALA A 31 -20.06 0.21 -9.07
N LYS A 32 -19.30 -0.78 -9.55
CA LYS A 32 -18.51 -1.73 -8.73
C LYS A 32 -17.02 -1.41 -8.71
N GLN A 33 -16.59 -0.31 -9.33
CA GLN A 33 -15.19 0.10 -9.31
C GLN A 33 -14.75 0.47 -7.88
N PRO A 34 -13.60 -0.03 -7.40
CA PRO A 34 -13.03 0.41 -6.12
C PRO A 34 -12.88 1.93 -6.08
N TRP A 35 -13.24 2.55 -4.96
CA TRP A 35 -13.19 4.02 -4.82
C TRP A 35 -11.78 4.57 -4.98
N VAL A 36 -10.77 3.79 -4.57
CA VAL A 36 -9.35 4.11 -4.78
C VAL A 36 -9.05 4.40 -6.25
N GLU A 37 -9.63 3.65 -7.18
CA GLU A 37 -9.43 3.85 -8.62
C GLU A 37 -10.39 4.90 -9.19
N LYS A 38 -11.65 4.91 -8.73
CA LYS A 38 -12.69 5.86 -9.17
C LYS A 38 -12.26 7.31 -8.90
N TYR A 39 -11.71 7.56 -7.71
CA TYR A 39 -11.26 8.87 -7.24
C TYR A 39 -9.75 9.10 -7.41
N ARG A 40 -9.06 8.23 -8.18
CA ARG A 40 -7.66 8.43 -8.52
C ARG A 40 -7.50 9.77 -9.27
N PRO A 41 -6.58 10.66 -8.83
CA PRO A 41 -6.31 11.93 -9.50
C PRO A 41 -6.13 11.77 -11.02
N LYS A 42 -6.87 12.58 -11.80
CA LYS A 42 -6.79 12.58 -13.27
C LYS A 42 -5.85 13.67 -13.77
N THR A 43 -5.77 14.76 -13.02
CA THR A 43 -4.90 15.91 -13.28
C THR A 43 -3.87 16.07 -12.16
N ILE A 44 -2.77 16.77 -12.44
CA ILE A 44 -1.76 17.08 -11.41
C ILE A 44 -2.35 17.99 -10.33
N GLU A 45 -3.31 18.84 -10.71
CA GLU A 45 -4.07 19.71 -9.82
C GLU A 45 -4.89 18.92 -8.77
N ASP A 46 -5.35 17.72 -9.11
CA ASP A 46 -6.15 16.88 -8.22
C ASP A 46 -5.31 16.16 -7.14
N VAL A 47 -3.98 16.27 -7.18
CA VAL A 47 -3.08 15.62 -6.23
C VAL A 47 -2.99 16.46 -4.96
N SER A 48 -3.54 15.92 -3.87
CA SER A 48 -3.51 16.55 -2.54
C SER A 48 -2.11 16.57 -1.91
N SER A 49 -1.80 17.62 -1.15
CA SER A 49 -0.67 17.71 -0.20
C SER A 49 0.75 17.59 -0.76
N GLN A 50 0.95 17.76 -2.07
CA GLN A 50 2.29 17.66 -2.69
C GLN A 50 2.67 18.93 -3.46
N GLU A 51 2.35 20.11 -2.92
CA GLU A 51 2.46 21.41 -3.60
C GLU A 51 3.83 21.67 -4.22
N HIS A 52 4.91 21.38 -3.49
CA HIS A 52 6.27 21.59 -4.00
C HIS A 52 6.58 20.69 -5.20
N THR A 53 6.28 19.40 -5.11
CA THR A 53 6.49 18.44 -6.19
C THR A 53 5.62 18.78 -7.39
N VAL A 54 4.34 19.05 -7.16
CA VAL A 54 3.36 19.47 -8.17
C VAL A 54 3.81 20.74 -8.89
N ALA A 55 4.27 21.77 -8.18
CA ALA A 55 4.73 23.01 -8.78
C ALA A 55 5.93 22.81 -9.72
N VAL A 56 6.89 21.96 -9.35
CA VAL A 56 8.05 21.62 -10.19
C VAL A 56 7.61 20.81 -11.42
N LEU A 57 6.73 19.82 -11.25
CA LEU A 57 6.22 19.02 -12.36
C LEU A 57 5.40 19.87 -13.35
N LYS A 58 4.59 20.83 -12.87
CA LYS A 58 3.87 21.79 -13.72
C LYS A 58 4.79 22.67 -14.55
N LYS A 59 5.89 23.15 -13.98
CA LYS A 59 6.91 23.88 -14.76
C LYS A 59 7.55 22.99 -15.82
N THR A 60 7.72 21.72 -15.50
CA THR A 60 8.35 20.75 -16.40
C THR A 60 7.41 20.30 -17.52
N LEU A 61 6.08 20.33 -17.32
CA LEU A 61 5.07 20.12 -18.39
C LEU A 61 5.22 21.10 -19.55
N ASN A 62 5.55 22.36 -19.24
CA ASN A 62 5.70 23.42 -20.23
C ASN A 62 7.11 23.43 -20.86
N SER A 63 8.01 22.58 -20.37
CA SER A 63 9.37 22.44 -20.88
C SER A 63 9.50 21.16 -21.71
N THR A 64 10.27 21.22 -22.79
CA THR A 64 10.60 20.03 -23.60
C THR A 64 11.60 19.11 -22.90
N ASN A 65 12.19 19.53 -21.78
CA ASN A 65 13.27 18.80 -21.11
C ASN A 65 12.84 18.22 -19.75
N LEU A 66 12.09 17.11 -19.76
CA LEU A 66 11.69 16.35 -18.57
C LEU A 66 12.78 15.33 -18.16
N PRO A 67 13.59 15.54 -17.10
CA PRO A 67 14.60 14.57 -16.68
C PRO A 67 14.02 13.20 -16.34
N HIS A 68 14.87 12.17 -16.25
CA HIS A 68 14.48 10.97 -15.53
C HIS A 68 14.09 11.33 -14.09
N MET A 69 13.07 10.66 -13.57
CA MET A 69 12.46 11.00 -12.28
C MET A 69 12.52 9.81 -11.34
N LEU A 70 12.69 10.10 -10.05
CA LEU A 70 12.62 9.12 -8.97
C LEU A 70 11.64 9.62 -7.92
N PHE A 71 10.48 8.99 -7.84
CA PHE A 71 9.43 9.30 -6.87
C PHE A 71 9.55 8.33 -5.71
N TYR A 72 9.75 8.86 -4.50
CA TYR A 72 9.93 8.03 -3.31
C TYR A 72 9.19 8.59 -2.10
N GLY A 73 8.74 7.69 -1.22
CA GLY A 73 8.02 8.06 -0.01
C GLY A 73 7.07 6.96 0.46
N PRO A 74 6.36 7.15 1.58
CA PRO A 74 5.44 6.15 2.13
C PRO A 74 4.34 5.71 1.15
N PRO A 75 3.71 4.54 1.36
CA PRO A 75 2.56 4.10 0.57
C PRO A 75 1.39 5.09 0.69
N GLY A 76 0.48 5.09 -0.27
CA GLY A 76 -0.72 5.93 -0.22
C GLY A 76 -0.53 7.43 -0.47
N THR A 77 0.70 7.90 -0.67
CA THR A 77 1.03 9.34 -0.83
C THR A 77 0.81 9.91 -2.23
N GLY A 78 0.28 9.12 -3.17
CA GLY A 78 -0.07 9.59 -4.52
C GLY A 78 1.05 9.54 -5.56
N LYS A 79 2.16 8.83 -5.32
CA LYS A 79 3.31 8.70 -6.25
C LYS A 79 2.89 8.25 -7.65
N THR A 80 2.32 7.06 -7.78
CA THR A 80 1.85 6.47 -9.04
C THR A 80 0.75 7.32 -9.68
N SER A 81 -0.17 7.83 -8.87
CA SER A 81 -1.25 8.72 -9.36
C SER A 81 -0.71 10.00 -9.98
N THR A 82 0.34 10.60 -9.40
CA THR A 82 0.95 11.84 -9.88
C THR A 82 1.62 11.64 -11.23
N ILE A 83 2.41 10.59 -11.41
CA ILE A 83 3.08 10.32 -12.70
C ILE A 83 2.08 9.96 -13.80
N LEU A 84 1.02 9.21 -13.48
CA LEU A 84 -0.03 8.89 -14.44
C LEU A 84 -0.85 10.14 -14.83
N ALA A 85 -1.16 11.01 -13.87
CA ALA A 85 -1.82 12.28 -14.15
C ALA A 85 -0.95 13.19 -15.03
N LEU A 86 0.34 13.29 -14.72
CA LEU A 86 1.34 14.00 -15.55
C LEU A 86 1.36 13.42 -16.97
N ALA A 87 1.48 12.11 -17.12
CA ALA A 87 1.53 11.45 -18.41
C ALA A 87 0.25 11.67 -19.25
N ARG A 88 -0.93 11.66 -18.61
CA ARG A 88 -2.21 12.00 -19.25
C ARG A 88 -2.25 13.46 -19.72
N GLN A 89 -1.73 14.39 -18.92
CA GLN A 89 -1.62 15.81 -19.29
C GLN A 89 -0.54 16.09 -20.35
N MET A 90 0.44 15.22 -20.51
CA MET A 90 1.50 15.36 -21.53
C MET A 90 1.09 14.81 -22.89
N PHE A 91 0.50 13.61 -22.89
CA PHE A 91 0.25 12.86 -24.13
C PHE A 91 -1.22 12.87 -24.55
N GLY A 92 -2.15 13.20 -23.65
CA GLY A 92 -3.58 13.08 -23.91
C GLY A 92 -4.04 11.62 -24.03
N PRO A 93 -5.36 11.39 -24.17
CA PRO A 93 -5.93 10.03 -24.16
C PRO A 93 -5.45 9.16 -25.34
N ASP A 94 -5.22 9.77 -26.51
CA ASP A 94 -4.89 9.04 -27.74
C ASP A 94 -3.46 8.50 -27.74
N LEU A 95 -2.49 9.32 -27.31
CA LEU A 95 -1.08 8.94 -27.32
C LEU A 95 -0.64 8.29 -26.01
N PHE A 96 -1.44 8.34 -24.95
CA PHE A 96 -1.09 7.74 -23.65
C PHE A 96 -0.66 6.27 -23.80
N ARG A 97 -1.49 5.43 -24.43
CA ARG A 97 -1.19 4.00 -24.61
C ARG A 97 0.00 3.73 -25.53
N ALA A 98 0.28 4.63 -26.47
CA ALA A 98 1.39 4.48 -27.41
C ALA A 98 2.74 4.99 -26.86
N ARG A 99 2.70 5.95 -25.93
CA ARG A 99 3.89 6.65 -25.41
C ARG A 99 4.21 6.38 -23.95
N VAL A 100 3.31 5.75 -23.21
CA VAL A 100 3.50 5.40 -21.80
C VAL A 100 3.52 3.89 -21.65
N LEU A 101 4.60 3.37 -21.07
CA LEU A 101 4.69 1.98 -20.63
C LEU A 101 4.76 1.96 -19.10
N GLU A 102 3.69 1.48 -18.47
CA GLU A 102 3.66 1.20 -17.03
C GLU A 102 4.00 -0.28 -16.80
N LEU A 103 4.96 -0.54 -15.93
CA LEU A 103 5.30 -1.88 -15.46
C LEU A 103 5.38 -1.87 -13.95
N ASN A 104 4.72 -2.83 -13.31
CA ASN A 104 4.98 -3.14 -11.92
C ASN A 104 6.19 -4.08 -11.83
N ALA A 105 7.26 -3.61 -11.19
CA ALA A 105 8.52 -4.34 -11.17
C ALA A 105 8.49 -5.59 -10.26
N SER A 106 7.51 -5.71 -9.36
CA SER A 106 7.33 -6.87 -8.48
C SER A 106 6.61 -8.05 -9.16
N ASP A 107 5.67 -7.78 -10.08
CA ASP A 107 4.83 -8.79 -10.71
C ASP A 107 5.53 -9.53 -11.86
N GLU A 108 6.28 -8.81 -12.70
CA GLU A 108 7.02 -9.38 -13.83
C GLU A 108 8.40 -9.94 -13.39
N ARG A 109 8.39 -11.00 -12.55
CA ARG A 109 9.58 -11.60 -11.89
C ARG A 109 10.69 -12.13 -12.81
N GLY A 110 10.50 -12.11 -14.13
CA GLY A 110 11.55 -12.46 -15.08
C GLY A 110 12.43 -11.25 -15.40
N ILE A 111 13.62 -11.16 -14.79
CA ILE A 111 14.64 -10.13 -15.09
C ILE A 111 14.85 -9.97 -16.61
N SER A 112 14.80 -11.07 -17.36
CA SER A 112 14.92 -11.10 -18.81
C SER A 112 13.70 -10.52 -19.55
N VAL A 113 12.47 -10.82 -19.09
CA VAL A 113 11.22 -10.39 -19.73
C VAL A 113 11.02 -8.89 -19.57
N VAL A 114 11.20 -8.36 -18.35
CA VAL A 114 11.11 -6.92 -18.08
C VAL A 114 12.15 -6.16 -18.88
N ARG A 115 13.39 -6.66 -18.91
CA ARG A 115 14.48 -6.03 -19.67
C ARG A 115 14.17 -5.95 -21.16
N GLU A 116 13.73 -7.04 -21.78
CA GLU A 116 13.45 -7.05 -23.22
C GLU A 116 12.21 -6.22 -23.56
N LYS A 117 11.17 -6.21 -22.71
CA LYS A 117 9.99 -5.36 -22.89
C LYS A 117 10.35 -3.86 -22.81
N ILE A 118 11.10 -3.47 -21.78
CA ILE A 118 11.61 -2.10 -21.62
C ILE A 118 12.51 -1.72 -22.80
N LYS A 119 13.41 -2.61 -23.22
CA LYS A 119 14.35 -2.33 -24.32
C LYS A 119 13.64 -2.20 -25.67
N THR A 120 12.67 -3.07 -25.95
CA THR A 120 11.86 -3.02 -27.18
C THR A 120 11.09 -1.71 -27.23
N PHE A 121 10.39 -1.37 -26.14
CA PHE A 121 9.69 -0.10 -26.05
C PHE A 121 10.66 1.07 -26.12
N ALA A 122 11.78 1.09 -25.39
CA ALA A 122 12.72 2.22 -25.40
C ALA A 122 13.36 2.46 -26.79
N ARG A 123 13.49 1.42 -27.61
CA ARG A 123 14.07 1.49 -28.96
C ARG A 123 13.12 2.07 -30.01
N GLU A 124 11.82 1.84 -29.88
CA GLU A 124 10.83 2.32 -30.84
C GLU A 124 10.78 3.85 -30.90
N THR A 125 10.91 4.44 -32.09
CA THR A 125 10.83 5.89 -32.24
C THR A 125 9.40 6.40 -32.03
N PRO A 126 9.18 7.43 -31.19
CA PRO A 126 7.84 8.00 -31.01
C PRO A 126 7.32 8.57 -32.33
N ARG A 127 6.10 8.19 -32.73
CA ARG A 127 5.43 8.78 -33.91
C ARG A 127 5.02 10.21 -33.60
N HIS A 128 5.45 11.16 -34.42
CA HIS A 128 4.97 12.54 -34.35
C HIS A 128 3.54 12.59 -34.89
N VAL A 129 2.60 13.02 -34.06
CA VAL A 129 1.21 13.24 -34.47
C VAL A 129 0.96 14.72 -34.25
N SER A 130 0.74 15.45 -35.33
CA SER A 130 0.39 16.87 -35.29
C SER A 130 -1.13 17.01 -35.40
N GLY A 131 -1.79 17.46 -34.33
CA GLY A 131 -3.23 17.69 -34.31
C GLY A 131 -3.81 17.83 -32.89
N ALA A 132 -5.02 18.37 -32.79
CA ALA A 132 -5.80 18.31 -31.55
C ALA A 132 -6.14 16.85 -31.22
N ALA A 133 -6.13 16.50 -29.94
CA ALA A 133 -6.55 15.17 -29.51
C ALA A 133 -8.04 14.95 -29.78
N SER A 134 -8.48 13.70 -29.75
CA SER A 134 -9.87 13.28 -29.92
C SER A 134 -10.84 13.96 -28.94
N ASP A 135 -10.36 14.47 -27.80
CA ASP A 135 -11.14 15.21 -26.80
C ASP A 135 -11.23 16.73 -27.06
N GLY A 136 -10.63 17.21 -28.17
CA GLY A 136 -10.61 18.62 -28.54
C GLY A 136 -9.61 19.49 -27.76
N LYS A 137 -8.84 18.92 -26.81
CA LYS A 137 -7.80 19.66 -26.07
C LYS A 137 -6.45 19.58 -26.76
N VAL A 138 -5.65 20.62 -26.52
CA VAL A 138 -4.26 20.70 -26.96
C VAL A 138 -3.35 20.19 -25.85
N TYR A 139 -2.53 19.20 -26.20
CA TYR A 139 -1.54 18.62 -25.30
C TYR A 139 -0.12 18.96 -25.80
N PRO A 140 0.87 19.13 -24.92
CA PRO A 140 2.25 19.48 -25.32
C PRO A 140 2.93 18.42 -26.20
N GLN A 141 2.55 17.14 -26.07
CA GLN A 141 3.03 16.01 -26.89
C GLN A 141 4.55 16.01 -27.17
N PRO A 142 5.40 16.02 -26.14
CA PRO A 142 6.85 16.17 -26.31
C PRO A 142 7.46 15.00 -27.09
N PRO A 143 8.64 15.18 -27.74
CA PRO A 143 9.23 14.20 -28.66
C PRO A 143 9.95 13.04 -27.94
N PHE A 144 9.39 12.55 -26.82
CA PHE A 144 9.88 11.38 -26.10
C PHE A 144 8.73 10.50 -25.62
N LYS A 145 9.10 9.33 -25.10
CA LYS A 145 8.22 8.36 -24.45
C LYS A 145 8.51 8.28 -22.96
N LEU A 146 7.57 7.75 -22.20
CA LEU A 146 7.68 7.61 -20.75
C LEU A 146 7.58 6.14 -20.36
N ILE A 147 8.56 5.66 -19.58
CA ILE A 147 8.49 4.35 -18.93
C ILE A 147 8.33 4.60 -17.44
N ILE A 148 7.28 4.05 -16.86
CA ILE A 148 6.97 4.11 -15.42
C ILE A 148 7.25 2.73 -14.85
N LEU A 149 8.19 2.65 -13.92
CA LEU A 149 8.51 1.43 -13.18
C LEU A 149 8.01 1.62 -11.75
N ASP A 150 6.88 1.00 -11.44
CA ASP A 150 6.34 0.99 -10.07
C ASP A 150 7.03 -0.11 -9.24
N GLU A 151 7.11 0.11 -7.93
CA GLU A 151 7.79 -0.77 -6.97
C GLU A 151 9.24 -1.11 -7.37
N ALA A 152 9.98 -0.13 -7.88
CA ALA A 152 11.35 -0.30 -8.35
C ALA A 152 12.34 -0.74 -7.23
N ASP A 153 11.98 -0.56 -5.96
CA ASP A 153 12.70 -1.06 -4.79
C ASP A 153 12.64 -2.58 -4.61
N SER A 154 11.69 -3.25 -5.28
CA SER A 154 11.60 -4.72 -5.33
C SER A 154 12.50 -5.34 -6.42
N MET A 155 13.14 -4.53 -7.26
CA MET A 155 14.05 -5.02 -8.30
C MET A 155 15.39 -5.48 -7.73
N THR A 156 15.91 -6.60 -8.24
CA THR A 156 17.28 -7.04 -7.93
C THR A 156 18.34 -6.04 -8.42
N GLN A 157 19.50 -5.99 -7.75
CA GLN A 157 20.59 -5.08 -8.11
C GLN A 157 21.10 -5.30 -9.55
N ASP A 158 21.06 -6.55 -10.03
CA ASP A 158 21.43 -6.91 -11.41
C ASP A 158 20.45 -6.33 -12.43
N ALA A 159 19.13 -6.40 -12.15
CA ALA A 159 18.10 -5.83 -12.99
C ALA A 159 18.23 -4.30 -13.06
N GLN A 160 18.48 -3.66 -11.92
CA GLN A 160 18.75 -2.22 -11.83
C GLN A 160 20.01 -1.81 -12.63
N SER A 161 21.07 -2.61 -12.56
CA SER A 161 22.31 -2.38 -13.30
C SER A 161 22.11 -2.51 -14.81
N ALA A 162 21.28 -3.46 -15.25
CA ALA A 162 20.90 -3.58 -16.66
C ALA A 162 20.04 -2.40 -17.13
N LEU A 163 19.08 -1.96 -16.31
CA LEU A 163 18.22 -0.82 -16.58
C LEU A 163 19.03 0.47 -16.80
N ARG A 164 20.08 0.69 -16.00
CA ARG A 164 20.98 1.85 -16.15
C ARG A 164 21.51 2.00 -17.58
N ARG A 165 22.00 0.92 -18.19
CA ARG A 165 22.54 0.96 -19.56
C ARG A 165 21.47 1.36 -20.58
N ILE A 166 20.24 0.88 -20.39
CA ILE A 166 19.10 1.20 -21.25
C ILE A 166 18.73 2.69 -21.09
N MET A 167 18.68 3.19 -19.85
CA MET A 167 18.42 4.61 -19.57
C MET A 167 19.45 5.52 -20.24
N GLU A 168 20.73 5.19 -20.15
CA GLU A 168 21.81 5.96 -20.80
C GLU A 168 21.67 5.95 -22.32
N THR A 169 21.48 4.77 -22.91
CA THR A 169 21.44 4.58 -24.38
C THR A 169 20.25 5.30 -25.03
N TYR A 170 19.08 5.27 -24.40
CA TYR A 170 17.83 5.78 -24.97
C TYR A 170 17.33 7.09 -24.35
N SER A 171 18.15 7.76 -23.53
CA SER A 171 17.82 9.03 -22.83
C SER A 171 17.26 10.15 -23.73
N LYS A 172 17.64 10.17 -25.02
CA LYS A 172 17.17 11.16 -26.00
C LYS A 172 15.69 11.00 -26.37
N ILE A 173 15.19 9.76 -26.43
CA ILE A 173 13.85 9.43 -26.93
C ILE A 173 12.93 8.84 -25.85
N THR A 174 13.48 8.40 -24.73
CA THR A 174 12.73 7.75 -23.64
C THR A 174 13.15 8.33 -22.31
N ARG A 175 12.18 8.74 -21.49
CA ARG A 175 12.35 9.19 -20.11
C ARG A 175 11.80 8.13 -19.17
N PHE A 176 12.47 7.93 -18.04
CA PHE A 176 12.09 6.95 -17.03
C PHE A 176 11.55 7.67 -15.79
N CYS A 177 10.51 7.12 -15.19
CA CYS A 177 10.05 7.45 -13.86
C CYS A 177 10.09 6.19 -13.00
N LEU A 178 10.95 6.19 -11.98
CA LEU A 178 11.05 5.11 -11.01
C LEU A 178 10.19 5.50 -9.81
N VAL A 179 9.30 4.63 -9.38
CA VAL A 179 8.50 4.80 -8.16
C VAL A 179 8.92 3.75 -7.15
N CYS A 180 9.25 4.18 -5.93
CA CYS A 180 9.63 3.27 -4.84
C CYS A 180 9.16 3.80 -3.49
N ASN A 181 9.21 2.97 -2.44
CA ASN A 181 9.01 3.44 -1.08
C ASN A 181 10.35 3.88 -0.46
N TYR A 182 11.41 3.10 -0.71
CA TYR A 182 12.73 3.33 -0.13
C TYR A 182 13.78 3.66 -1.20
N VAL A 183 14.29 4.91 -1.17
CA VAL A 183 15.38 5.33 -2.06
C VAL A 183 16.67 4.53 -1.86
N THR A 184 16.90 4.02 -0.64
CA THR A 184 18.08 3.21 -0.27
C THR A 184 18.14 1.85 -0.96
N ARG A 185 17.01 1.37 -1.50
CA ARG A 185 16.93 0.12 -2.27
C ARG A 185 17.27 0.31 -3.75
N ILE A 186 17.41 1.55 -4.19
CA ILE A 186 17.82 1.89 -5.55
C ILE A 186 19.33 2.11 -5.58
N ILE A 187 20.01 1.48 -6.55
CA ILE A 187 21.46 1.64 -6.71
C ILE A 187 21.81 3.11 -7.04
N GLU A 188 22.86 3.63 -6.42
CA GLU A 188 23.29 5.03 -6.62
C GLU A 188 23.54 5.40 -8.10
N PRO A 189 24.06 4.51 -8.97
CA PRO A 189 24.17 4.79 -10.40
C PRO A 189 22.84 5.12 -11.10
N LEU A 190 21.70 4.55 -10.65
CA LEU A 190 20.38 4.92 -11.16
C LEU A 190 19.88 6.21 -10.52
N ALA A 191 20.00 6.31 -9.19
CA ALA A 191 19.49 7.44 -8.43
C ALA A 191 20.15 8.77 -8.84
N SER A 192 21.45 8.76 -9.13
CA SER A 192 22.22 9.92 -9.60
C SER A 192 21.79 10.45 -10.97
N ARG A 193 21.14 9.63 -11.81
CA ARG A 193 20.63 10.03 -13.14
C ARG A 193 19.20 10.55 -13.11
N CYS A 194 18.55 10.52 -11.95
CA CYS A 194 17.16 10.91 -11.77
C CYS A 194 17.03 12.15 -10.90
N SER A 195 16.12 13.05 -11.27
CA SER A 195 15.61 14.09 -10.37
C SER A 195 14.76 13.42 -9.29
N LYS A 196 15.15 13.61 -8.02
CA LYS A 196 14.52 12.97 -6.87
C LYS A 196 13.35 13.81 -6.38
N PHE A 197 12.18 13.20 -6.23
CA PHE A 197 10.97 13.82 -5.70
C PHE A 197 10.49 13.03 -4.48
N ARG A 198 10.58 13.67 -3.31
CA ARG A 198 10.13 13.10 -2.05
C ARG A 198 8.65 13.38 -1.86
N PHE A 199 7.86 12.32 -1.74
CA PHE A 199 6.46 12.38 -1.34
C PHE A 199 6.39 12.22 0.17
N LYS A 200 5.86 13.23 0.85
CA LYS A 200 5.64 13.20 2.30
C LYS A 200 4.32 12.49 2.62
N PRO A 201 4.17 11.89 3.81
CA PRO A 201 2.84 11.55 4.34
C PRO A 201 1.90 12.74 4.17
N LEU A 202 0.65 12.45 3.83
CA LEU A 202 -0.36 13.48 3.62
C LEU A 202 -0.72 14.11 4.97
N ASP A 203 -0.90 15.43 4.98
CA ASP A 203 -1.42 16.14 6.15
C ASP A 203 -2.87 15.72 6.44
N SER A 204 -3.21 15.66 7.72
CA SER A 204 -4.54 15.24 8.16
C SER A 204 -5.63 16.15 7.59
N SER A 205 -5.37 17.45 7.42
CA SER A 205 -6.31 18.42 6.83
C SER A 205 -6.67 18.12 5.38
N SER A 206 -5.68 17.94 4.51
CA SER A 206 -5.94 17.64 3.10
C SER A 206 -6.55 16.26 2.89
N THR A 207 -6.12 15.28 3.69
CA THR A 207 -6.69 13.93 3.66
C THR A 207 -8.15 13.97 4.11
N MET A 208 -8.48 14.72 5.16
CA MET A 208 -9.85 14.94 5.63
C MET A 208 -10.73 15.56 4.55
N GLN A 209 -10.27 16.63 3.89
CA GLN A 209 -11.01 17.27 2.80
C GLN A 209 -11.30 16.29 1.65
N ARG A 210 -10.32 15.45 1.29
CA ARG A 210 -10.49 14.47 0.22
C ARG A 210 -11.47 13.36 0.60
N VAL A 211 -11.38 12.85 1.84
CA VAL A 211 -12.30 11.83 2.35
C VAL A 211 -13.72 12.37 2.45
N GLN A 212 -13.87 13.61 2.93
CA GLN A 212 -15.17 14.27 3.03
C GLN A 212 -15.81 14.49 1.65
N MET A 213 -15.04 14.94 0.65
CA MET A 213 -15.52 15.06 -0.73
C MET A 213 -16.02 13.71 -1.30
N ILE A 214 -15.34 12.61 -0.99
CA ILE A 214 -15.78 11.27 -1.40
C ILE A 214 -17.04 10.85 -0.64
N ALA A 215 -17.12 11.12 0.66
CA ALA A 215 -18.30 10.81 1.48
C ALA A 215 -19.55 11.54 0.97
N GLU A 216 -19.42 12.81 0.61
CA GLU A 216 -20.49 13.63 0.02
C GLU A 216 -20.89 13.10 -1.38
N ALA A 217 -19.90 12.80 -2.23
CA ALA A 217 -20.14 12.31 -3.58
C ALA A 217 -20.83 10.93 -3.62
N GLU A 218 -20.58 10.07 -2.64
CA GLU A 218 -21.18 8.74 -2.52
C GLU A 218 -22.38 8.71 -1.56
N SER A 219 -22.77 9.85 -0.98
CA SER A 219 -23.86 9.99 0.00
C SER A 219 -23.76 9.00 1.18
N VAL A 220 -22.56 8.89 1.75
CA VAL A 220 -22.24 8.00 2.88
C VAL A 220 -22.83 8.57 4.17
N LYS A 221 -23.56 7.73 4.92
CA LYS A 221 -24.03 8.10 6.27
C LYS A 221 -22.96 7.75 7.28
N ILE A 222 -22.38 8.75 7.93
CA ILE A 222 -21.24 8.61 8.84
C ILE A 222 -21.60 9.28 10.16
N ASP A 223 -21.31 8.62 11.28
CA ASP A 223 -21.43 9.22 12.61
C ASP A 223 -20.31 10.24 12.88
N ASP A 224 -20.59 11.18 13.80
CA ASP A 224 -19.62 12.18 14.21
C ASP A 224 -18.35 11.52 14.80
N GLY A 225 -17.17 11.99 14.37
CA GLY A 225 -15.88 11.48 14.87
C GLY A 225 -15.30 10.29 14.09
N VAL A 226 -16.05 9.65 13.20
CA VAL A 226 -15.55 8.51 12.42
C VAL A 226 -14.51 8.91 11.37
N ILE A 227 -14.65 10.09 10.73
CA ILE A 227 -13.66 10.59 9.77
C ILE A 227 -12.29 10.80 10.45
N PRO A 228 -12.19 11.54 11.58
CA PRO A 228 -10.95 11.60 12.36
C PRO A 228 -10.35 10.24 12.68
N LEU A 229 -11.17 9.28 13.13
CA LEU A 229 -10.72 7.92 13.43
C LEU A 229 -10.13 7.21 12.21
N ILE A 230 -10.79 7.28 11.05
CA ILE A 230 -10.27 6.70 9.79
C ILE A 230 -8.90 7.30 9.45
N LEU A 231 -8.71 8.60 9.65
CA LEU A 231 -7.45 9.29 9.34
C LEU A 231 -6.33 8.87 10.30
N GLU A 232 -6.64 8.72 11.57
CA GLU A 232 -5.71 8.21 12.59
C GLU A 232 -5.25 6.79 12.23
N LEU A 233 -6.20 5.88 11.99
CA LEU A 233 -5.90 4.49 11.64
C LEU A 233 -5.19 4.34 10.29
N ALA A 234 -5.44 5.25 9.35
CA ALA A 234 -4.78 5.25 8.06
C ALA A 234 -3.30 5.71 8.13
N GLY A 235 -2.88 6.44 9.17
CA GLY A 235 -1.49 6.86 9.36
C GLY A 235 -0.90 7.66 8.20
N GLY A 236 -1.72 8.48 7.52
CA GLY A 236 -1.32 9.26 6.34
C GLY A 236 -1.35 8.50 5.00
N ASP A 237 -1.86 7.26 4.98
CA ASP A 237 -2.15 6.49 3.75
C ASP A 237 -3.60 6.71 3.28
N LEU A 238 -3.78 7.59 2.28
CA LEU A 238 -5.11 7.88 1.73
C LEU A 238 -5.77 6.67 1.07
N ARG A 239 -4.98 5.72 0.54
CA ARG A 239 -5.53 4.50 -0.05
C ARG A 239 -6.21 3.66 1.03
N LYS A 240 -5.58 3.50 2.20
CA LYS A 240 -6.18 2.82 3.35
C LYS A 240 -7.45 3.54 3.81
N ALA A 241 -7.39 4.85 4.00
CA ALA A 241 -8.56 5.65 4.43
C ALA A 241 -9.78 5.46 3.50
N ILE A 242 -9.58 5.56 2.18
CA ILE A 242 -10.65 5.35 1.20
C ILE A 242 -11.18 3.90 1.24
N THR A 243 -10.29 2.92 1.44
CA THR A 243 -10.65 1.50 1.50
C THR A 243 -11.49 1.18 2.75
N TYR A 244 -11.12 1.74 3.91
CA TYR A 244 -11.89 1.62 5.14
C TYR A 244 -13.28 2.21 5.00
N MET A 245 -13.37 3.44 4.47
CA MET A 245 -14.66 4.10 4.24
C MET A 245 -15.54 3.33 3.25
N GLN A 246 -14.97 2.83 2.14
CA GLN A 246 -15.71 2.04 1.16
C GLN A 246 -16.23 0.73 1.75
N THR A 247 -15.43 0.08 2.58
CA THR A 247 -15.81 -1.18 3.22
C THR A 247 -16.88 -0.95 4.28
N GLY A 248 -16.75 0.11 5.08
CA GLY A 248 -17.78 0.52 6.05
C GLY A 248 -19.11 0.80 5.35
N GLN A 249 -19.11 1.58 4.27
CA GLN A 249 -20.33 1.87 3.52
C GLN A 249 -20.99 0.60 2.96
N ARG A 250 -20.22 -0.37 2.49
CA ARG A 250 -20.77 -1.64 2.00
C ARG A 250 -21.38 -2.49 3.10
N LEU A 251 -20.75 -2.55 4.28
CA LEU A 251 -21.24 -3.34 5.42
C LEU A 251 -22.54 -2.76 5.98
N HIS A 252 -22.59 -1.45 6.18
CA HIS A 252 -23.77 -0.77 6.70
C HIS A 252 -24.88 -0.60 5.65
N GLY A 253 -24.51 -0.44 4.38
CA GLY A 253 -25.46 -0.37 3.26
C GLY A 253 -26.11 -1.71 2.91
N ALA A 254 -25.54 -2.84 3.34
CA ALA A 254 -26.13 -4.17 3.18
C ALA A 254 -27.25 -4.44 4.21
N GLN A 255 -27.32 -3.66 5.29
CA GLN A 255 -28.35 -3.77 6.31
C GLN A 255 -29.64 -3.05 5.87
N ASN A 256 -30.79 -3.61 6.20
CA ASN A 256 -32.10 -3.00 5.95
C ASN A 256 -32.81 -2.73 7.29
N PRO A 257 -32.93 -1.47 7.74
CA PRO A 257 -32.54 -0.22 7.07
C PRO A 257 -31.02 0.05 7.11
N PRO A 258 -30.50 0.89 6.18
CA PRO A 258 -29.09 1.25 6.17
C PRO A 258 -28.74 2.06 7.42
N THR A 259 -27.82 1.53 8.21
CA THR A 259 -27.28 2.15 9.42
C THR A 259 -26.14 3.11 9.08
N PRO A 260 -25.83 4.10 9.93
CA PRO A 260 -24.63 4.92 9.76
C PRO A 260 -23.37 4.12 10.10
N ILE A 261 -22.24 4.50 9.51
CA ILE A 261 -20.93 3.93 9.85
C ILE A 261 -20.56 4.37 11.27
N THR A 262 -20.26 3.40 12.13
CA THR A 262 -19.86 3.63 13.53
C THR A 262 -18.35 3.47 13.73
N ALA A 263 -17.82 3.98 14.85
CA ALA A 263 -16.41 3.83 15.22
C ALA A 263 -15.99 2.36 15.39
N ASP A 264 -16.82 1.56 16.05
CA ASP A 264 -16.57 0.13 16.30
C ASP A 264 -16.41 -0.64 14.98
N SER A 265 -17.28 -0.35 14.01
CA SER A 265 -17.21 -0.97 12.69
C SER A 265 -15.92 -0.61 11.95
N ILE A 266 -15.40 0.61 12.12
CA ILE A 266 -14.10 0.99 11.54
C ILE A 266 -12.94 0.29 12.25
N HIS A 267 -12.97 0.14 13.58
CA HIS A 267 -11.95 -0.62 14.31
C HIS A 267 -11.90 -2.08 13.86
N GLU A 268 -13.06 -2.71 13.67
CA GLU A 268 -13.17 -4.08 13.15
C GLU A 268 -12.61 -4.19 11.72
N ILE A 269 -12.97 -3.26 10.82
CA ILE A 269 -12.49 -3.25 9.43
C ILE A 269 -10.97 -3.01 9.37
N ALA A 270 -10.45 -2.13 10.23
CA ALA A 270 -9.03 -1.84 10.30
C ALA A 270 -8.22 -3.00 10.91
N GLY A 271 -8.88 -3.97 11.55
CA GLY A 271 -8.24 -5.07 12.26
C GLY A 271 -7.53 -4.63 13.53
N VAL A 272 -7.93 -3.48 14.09
CA VAL A 272 -7.35 -2.92 15.31
C VAL A 272 -7.94 -3.65 16.51
N VAL A 273 -7.11 -3.96 17.50
CA VAL A 273 -7.57 -4.62 18.72
C VAL A 273 -8.27 -3.59 19.59
N PRO A 274 -9.50 -3.88 20.10
CA PRO A 274 -10.21 -2.94 20.97
C PRO A 274 -9.42 -2.59 22.23
N ASP A 275 -9.51 -1.34 22.67
CA ASP A 275 -8.77 -0.84 23.83
C ASP A 275 -9.04 -1.63 25.10
N GLY A 276 -10.27 -2.13 25.30
CA GLY A 276 -10.59 -2.98 26.44
C GLY A 276 -9.78 -4.28 26.50
N VAL A 277 -9.41 -4.84 25.34
CA VAL A 277 -8.58 -6.05 25.27
C VAL A 277 -7.12 -5.71 25.55
N ILE A 278 -6.61 -4.60 24.99
CA ILE A 278 -5.25 -4.12 25.24
C ILE A 278 -5.06 -3.72 26.70
N ASN A 279 -5.99 -2.97 27.29
CA ASN A 279 -5.98 -2.60 28.69
C ASN A 279 -6.05 -3.82 29.61
N SER A 280 -6.86 -4.84 29.26
CA SER A 280 -6.87 -6.11 29.99
C SER A 280 -5.52 -6.83 29.94
N LEU A 281 -4.80 -6.74 28.82
CA LEU A 281 -3.47 -7.34 28.67
C LEU A 281 -2.41 -6.56 29.45
N LEU A 282 -2.43 -5.22 29.36
CA LEU A 282 -1.55 -4.33 30.12
C LEU A 282 -1.75 -4.53 31.63
N ALA A 283 -3.00 -4.63 32.09
CA ALA A 283 -3.33 -4.94 33.47
C ALA A 283 -2.80 -6.32 33.89
N ALA A 284 -2.87 -7.34 33.02
CA ALA A 284 -2.29 -8.66 33.29
C ALA A 284 -0.75 -8.63 33.40
N ILE A 285 -0.09 -7.73 32.65
CA ILE A 285 1.36 -7.48 32.73
C ILE A 285 1.72 -6.72 34.02
N GLY A 286 0.80 -5.91 34.56
CA GLY A 286 0.99 -5.08 35.76
C GLY A 286 1.13 -3.58 35.45
N ILE A 287 0.66 -3.14 34.30
CA ILE A 287 0.58 -1.73 33.90
C ILE A 287 -0.89 -1.32 33.97
N ASP A 288 -1.24 -0.44 34.90
CA ASP A 288 -2.55 0.21 34.92
C ASP A 288 -2.45 1.57 34.21
N THR A 289 -3.14 1.69 33.08
CA THR A 289 -3.16 2.89 32.23
C THR A 289 -4.14 3.96 32.74
N GLU A 290 -5.15 3.61 33.54
CA GLU A 290 -6.20 4.55 33.98
C GLU A 290 -5.85 5.29 35.28
N SER A 291 -5.15 4.62 36.20
CA SER A 291 -4.80 5.20 37.50
C SER A 291 -3.40 5.83 37.53
N GLY A 292 -2.58 5.62 36.49
CA GLY A 292 -1.17 6.03 36.46
C GLY A 292 -0.31 5.36 37.53
N MET A 293 -0.88 4.39 38.27
CA MET A 293 -0.17 3.60 39.26
C MET A 293 0.40 2.38 38.54
N ILE A 294 1.72 2.33 38.41
CA ILE A 294 2.37 1.04 38.23
C ILE A 294 2.19 0.32 39.55
N ASP A 295 1.42 -0.76 39.58
CA ASP A 295 1.27 -1.57 40.78
C ASP A 295 2.59 -2.34 41.03
N LEU A 296 3.57 -1.59 41.53
CA LEU A 296 4.89 -2.05 41.96
C LEU A 296 4.78 -2.75 43.33
N ALA A 297 3.60 -2.74 43.95
CA ALA A 297 3.33 -3.41 45.22
C ALA A 297 3.07 -4.90 44.97
N GLY A 298 4.17 -5.65 44.92
CA GLY A 298 4.16 -7.07 44.62
C GLY A 298 3.15 -7.87 45.44
N ASN A 299 2.30 -8.61 44.72
CA ASN A 299 1.86 -9.92 45.18
C ASN A 299 1.30 -10.73 44.02
N ARG A 300 2.12 -11.62 43.43
CA ARG A 300 1.79 -13.03 43.17
C ARG A 300 2.86 -13.68 42.29
N GLY A 301 3.82 -14.35 42.94
CA GLY A 301 4.41 -15.54 42.35
C GLY A 301 3.31 -16.50 41.88
N GLY A 302 3.50 -17.13 40.72
CA GLY A 302 2.55 -18.04 40.08
C GLY A 302 1.43 -17.34 39.29
N LYS A 303 0.64 -16.47 39.92
CA LYS A 303 -0.60 -15.96 39.28
C LYS A 303 -0.39 -14.92 38.17
N GLY A 304 0.74 -14.21 38.15
CA GLY A 304 1.06 -13.30 37.03
C GLY A 304 1.26 -14.05 35.71
N TYR A 305 2.01 -15.16 35.76
CA TYR A 305 2.24 -16.03 34.61
C TYR A 305 0.93 -16.63 34.08
N ASP A 306 0.10 -17.20 34.98
CA ASP A 306 -1.17 -17.82 34.61
C ASP A 306 -2.17 -16.81 34.03
N ASN A 307 -2.20 -15.59 34.58
CA ASN A 307 -3.06 -14.51 34.10
C ASN A 307 -2.64 -14.03 32.71
N VAL A 308 -1.35 -13.80 32.48
CA VAL A 308 -0.81 -13.42 31.17
C VAL A 308 -1.07 -14.53 30.16
N GLN A 309 -0.83 -15.79 30.52
CA GLN A 309 -1.08 -16.94 29.63
C GLN A 309 -2.55 -17.05 29.24
N THR A 310 -3.46 -16.88 30.20
CA THR A 310 -4.91 -16.93 29.95
C THR A 310 -5.35 -15.80 29.02
N THR A 311 -4.81 -14.60 29.21
CA THR A 311 -5.15 -13.41 28.41
C THR A 311 -4.61 -13.54 26.98
N VAL A 312 -3.36 -13.97 26.82
CA VAL A 312 -2.76 -14.22 25.49
C VAL A 312 -3.53 -15.31 24.74
N LYS A 313 -3.89 -16.41 25.41
CA LYS A 313 -4.74 -17.45 24.82
C LYS A 313 -6.12 -16.92 24.40
N LYS A 314 -6.69 -15.99 25.17
CA LYS A 314 -7.97 -15.36 24.83
C LYS A 314 -7.83 -14.50 23.56
N ILE A 315 -6.76 -13.73 23.44
CA ILE A 315 -6.45 -12.91 22.27
C ILE A 315 -6.26 -13.80 21.03
N GLY A 316 -5.46 -14.86 21.15
CA GLY A 316 -5.25 -15.82 20.05
C GLY A 316 -6.56 -16.50 19.60
N ARG A 317 -7.44 -16.85 20.54
CA ARG A 317 -8.78 -17.40 20.23
C ARG A 317 -9.73 -16.41 19.55
N GLN A 318 -9.54 -15.11 19.78
CA GLN A 318 -10.30 -14.05 19.10
C GLN A 318 -9.77 -13.76 17.69
N GLY A 319 -8.59 -14.28 17.33
CA GLY A 319 -8.02 -14.15 16.00
C GLY A 319 -7.33 -12.80 15.74
N TYR A 320 -6.99 -12.05 16.79
CA TYR A 320 -6.21 -10.83 16.65
C TYR A 320 -4.75 -11.15 16.34
N SER A 321 -4.16 -10.43 15.38
CA SER A 321 -2.75 -10.61 15.01
C SER A 321 -1.83 -10.18 16.15
N ALA A 322 -0.86 -11.03 16.50
CA ALA A 322 0.14 -10.68 17.50
C ALA A 322 0.94 -9.42 17.13
N GLY A 323 1.20 -9.19 15.83
CA GLY A 323 1.89 -7.99 15.37
C GLY A 323 1.11 -6.70 15.68
N GLN A 324 -0.21 -6.71 15.47
CA GLN A 324 -1.06 -5.57 15.80
C GLN A 324 -1.13 -5.33 17.32
N VAL A 325 -1.24 -6.41 18.11
CA VAL A 325 -1.21 -6.32 19.58
C VAL A 325 0.12 -5.72 20.05
N LEU A 326 1.26 -6.17 19.52
CA LEU A 326 2.58 -5.62 19.85
C LEU A 326 2.69 -4.14 19.49
N GLN A 327 2.19 -3.71 18.34
CA GLN A 327 2.18 -2.31 17.93
C GLN A 327 1.36 -1.45 18.91
N GLN A 328 0.16 -1.89 19.30
CA GLN A 328 -0.67 -1.15 20.26
C GLN A 328 -0.08 -1.13 21.68
N ILE A 329 0.58 -2.21 22.11
CA ILE A 329 1.34 -2.22 23.37
C ILE A 329 2.49 -1.22 23.30
N HIS A 330 3.23 -1.18 22.19
CA HIS A 330 4.30 -0.21 21.98
C HIS A 330 3.77 1.23 22.08
N ASP A 331 2.67 1.52 21.41
CA ASP A 331 2.06 2.86 21.37
C ASP A 331 1.46 3.26 22.72
N ALA A 332 1.10 2.31 23.59
CA ALA A 332 0.70 2.57 24.97
C ALA A 332 1.90 2.77 25.92
N ILE A 333 2.95 1.95 25.82
CA ILE A 333 4.08 1.93 26.77
C ILE A 333 5.09 3.06 26.52
N ILE A 334 5.46 3.31 25.27
CA ILE A 334 6.57 4.21 24.96
C ILE A 334 6.23 5.68 25.28
N PRO A 335 5.05 6.21 24.88
CA PRO A 335 4.67 7.58 25.21
C PRO A 335 4.34 7.79 26.70
N SER A 336 4.06 6.72 27.46
CA SER A 336 3.66 6.80 28.86
C SER A 336 4.74 7.46 29.73
N ALA A 337 4.38 8.55 30.42
CA ALA A 337 5.27 9.25 31.34
C ALA A 337 5.48 8.50 32.67
N PHE A 338 4.60 7.53 32.98
CA PHE A 338 4.61 6.82 34.26
C PHE A 338 5.71 5.76 34.35
N ILE A 339 6.18 5.24 33.21
CA ILE A 339 7.16 4.15 33.15
C ILE A 339 8.59 4.73 33.13
N PRO A 340 9.46 4.35 34.09
CA PRO A 340 10.85 4.82 34.12
C PRO A 340 11.64 4.39 32.88
N SER A 341 12.71 5.12 32.57
CA SER A 341 13.48 4.94 31.33
C SER A 341 14.08 3.54 31.19
N ILE A 342 14.61 2.94 32.26
CA ILE A 342 15.27 1.62 32.19
C ILE A 342 14.26 0.49 31.85
N PRO A 343 13.14 0.33 32.60
CA PRO A 343 12.09 -0.61 32.21
C PRO A 343 11.54 -0.36 30.81
N LYS A 344 11.36 0.92 30.42
CA LYS A 344 10.88 1.29 29.09
C LYS A 344 11.84 0.83 27.99
N SER A 345 13.14 1.02 28.17
CA SER A 345 14.16 0.55 27.21
C SER A 345 14.19 -0.98 27.11
N LEU A 346 14.07 -1.69 28.23
CA LEU A 346 14.02 -3.15 28.24
C LEU A 346 12.74 -3.70 27.58
N ALA A 347 11.59 -3.06 27.81
CA ALA A 347 10.33 -3.39 27.15
C ALA A 347 10.44 -3.15 25.63
N ALA A 348 11.02 -2.02 25.21
CA ALA A 348 11.23 -1.71 23.79
C ALA A 348 12.11 -2.77 23.09
N MET A 349 13.19 -3.21 23.74
CA MET A 349 14.05 -4.29 23.23
C MET A 349 13.28 -5.61 23.05
N ALA A 350 12.48 -5.99 24.05
CA ALA A 350 11.69 -7.22 23.98
C ALA A 350 10.65 -7.16 22.83
N MET A 351 9.96 -6.02 22.67
CA MET A 351 9.02 -5.83 21.56
C MET A 351 9.71 -5.88 20.19
N ALA A 352 10.91 -5.31 20.05
CA ALA A 352 11.67 -5.33 18.80
C ALA A 352 12.16 -6.75 18.42
N GLU A 353 12.61 -7.53 19.40
CA GLU A 353 13.00 -8.93 19.17
C GLU A 353 11.80 -9.79 18.75
N ALA A 354 10.64 -9.56 19.37
CA ALA A 354 9.40 -10.24 19.02
C ALA A 354 8.89 -9.86 17.63
N ASP A 355 8.91 -8.57 17.27
CA ASP A 355 8.55 -8.10 15.93
C ASP A 355 9.43 -8.75 14.84
N TYR A 356 10.74 -8.83 15.07
CA TYR A 356 11.65 -9.53 14.18
C TYR A 356 11.32 -11.03 14.06
N ALA A 357 11.04 -11.70 15.20
CA ALA A 357 10.68 -13.12 15.20
C ALA A 357 9.36 -13.40 14.47
N LEU A 358 8.34 -12.55 14.68
CA LEU A 358 7.07 -12.64 13.96
C LEU A 358 7.27 -12.44 12.45
N CYS A 359 8.09 -11.47 12.04
CA CYS A 359 8.45 -11.26 10.63
C CYS A 359 9.20 -12.48 10.03
N ALA A 360 9.94 -13.23 10.85
CA ALA A 360 10.62 -14.46 10.44
C ALA A 360 9.69 -15.70 10.40
N GLY A 361 8.41 -15.55 10.76
CA GLY A 361 7.43 -16.64 10.77
C GLY A 361 7.42 -17.47 12.06
N ALA A 362 7.84 -16.90 13.19
CA ALA A 362 7.71 -17.54 14.49
C ALA A 362 6.23 -17.65 14.93
N ASP A 363 5.97 -18.52 15.92
CA ASP A 363 4.63 -18.72 16.49
C ASP A 363 4.12 -17.48 17.23
N GLU A 364 2.94 -16.99 16.83
CA GLU A 364 2.36 -15.75 17.34
C GLU A 364 2.03 -15.82 18.85
N GLU A 365 1.49 -16.93 19.32
CA GLU A 365 1.07 -17.09 20.73
C GLU A 365 2.30 -17.11 21.64
N LEU A 366 3.33 -17.88 21.28
CA LEU A 366 4.55 -18.00 22.07
C LEU A 366 5.34 -16.69 22.10
N GLN A 367 5.48 -16.00 20.97
CA GLN A 367 6.21 -14.73 20.91
C GLN A 367 5.51 -13.64 21.72
N LEU A 368 4.18 -13.52 21.59
CA LEU A 368 3.42 -12.55 22.37
C LEU A 368 3.50 -12.86 23.88
N PHE A 369 3.40 -14.13 24.24
CA PHE A 369 3.49 -14.58 25.63
C PHE A 369 4.86 -14.27 26.25
N GLU A 370 5.96 -14.64 25.56
CA GLU A 370 7.32 -14.34 26.00
C GLU A 370 7.53 -12.84 26.19
N THR A 371 7.07 -12.04 25.22
CA THR A 371 7.19 -10.57 25.26
C THR A 371 6.50 -9.99 26.49
N CYS A 372 5.27 -10.42 26.77
CA CYS A 372 4.52 -9.96 27.94
C CYS A 372 5.25 -10.28 29.26
N LEU A 373 5.84 -11.48 29.38
CA LEU A 373 6.61 -11.88 30.56
C LEU A 373 7.91 -11.07 30.70
N ARG A 374 8.59 -10.77 29.60
CA ARG A 374 9.80 -9.94 29.60
C ARG A 374 9.50 -8.50 30.00
N ILE A 375 8.39 -7.93 29.53
CA ILE A 375 7.92 -6.61 29.94
C ILE A 375 7.60 -6.61 31.44
N GLN A 376 6.86 -7.61 31.93
CA GLN A 376 6.56 -7.75 33.36
C GLN A 376 7.84 -7.85 34.21
N ALA A 377 8.82 -8.65 33.78
CA ALA A 377 10.11 -8.76 34.45
C ALA A 377 10.92 -7.45 34.43
N ALA A 378 10.84 -6.68 33.34
CA ALA A 378 11.49 -5.38 33.22
C ALA A 378 10.91 -4.34 34.19
N LEU A 379 9.59 -4.33 34.38
CA LEU A 379 8.93 -3.45 35.35
C LEU A 379 9.31 -3.79 36.79
N GLY A 380 9.43 -5.08 37.11
CA GLY A 380 9.84 -5.54 38.44
C GLY A 380 11.30 -5.23 38.82
N LYS A 381 12.15 -4.89 37.85
CA LYS A 381 13.57 -4.53 38.05
C LYS A 381 13.78 -3.06 38.44
N SER A 382 12.73 -2.23 38.49
CA SER A 382 12.81 -0.81 38.87
C SER A 382 13.01 -0.58 40.38
N LYS A 383 13.67 -1.51 41.08
CA LYS A 383 14.00 -1.40 42.52
C LYS A 383 15.41 -0.88 42.74
#